data_AF-A0A9W6QXV1-F1
#
_entry.id   AF-A0A9W6QXV1-F1
#
_cell.length_a   1.000
_cell.length_b   1.000
_cell.length_c   1.000
_cell.angle_alpha   90.00
_cell.angle_beta   90.00
_cell.angle_gamma   90.00
#
_symmetry.space_group_name_H-M   'P 1'
#
loop_
_entity.id
_entity.type
_entity.pdbx_description
1 polymer ?
#
loop_
_entity_poly.entity_id
_entity_poly.type
_entity_poly.pdbx_seq_one_letter_code
_entity_poly.pdbx_strand_id
1 'polypeptide(L)' 'MVASKGGAPEHPGWYRNLMADPEVKVQVKADRFAARARTANDEERAVLWPRMVKVWPDYDNYQRKTDREIPVVILERV' A
#
# COMPACT_ATOMS: atom_id res chain seq x y z
N MET A 1 -1.43 3.45 0.31
CA MET A 1 -1.69 2.56 -0.84
C MET A 1 -1.56 1.11 -0.40
N VAL A 2 -2.24 0.16 -1.06
CA VAL A 2 -2.21 -1.27 -0.69
C VAL A 2 -1.62 -2.09 -1.82
N ALA A 3 -0.50 -2.77 -1.57
CA ALA A 3 0.20 -3.61 -2.55
C ALA A 3 -0.41 -5.02 -2.68
N SER A 4 -1.72 -5.08 -2.93
CA SER A 4 -2.49 -6.33 -2.90
C SER A 4 -2.24 -7.23 -4.11
N LYS A 5 -2.15 -6.67 -5.33
CA LYS A 5 -2.10 -7.43 -6.60
C LYS A 5 -3.17 -8.54 -6.64
N GLY A 6 -4.37 -8.28 -6.11
CA GLY A 6 -5.48 -9.24 -6.04
C GLY A 6 -5.21 -10.50 -5.19
N GLY A 7 -4.20 -10.48 -4.31
CA GLY A 7 -3.76 -11.65 -3.55
C GLY A 7 -2.79 -12.56 -4.32
N ALA A 8 -2.22 -12.09 -5.43
CA ALA A 8 -1.17 -12.82 -6.13
C ALA A 8 0.07 -13.01 -5.23
N PRO A 9 0.82 -14.11 -5.40
CA PRO A 9 1.97 -14.43 -4.54
C PRO A 9 3.12 -13.43 -4.67
N GLU A 10 3.25 -12.71 -5.79
CA GLU A 10 4.26 -11.66 -5.92
C GLU A 10 3.73 -10.27 -5.61
N HIS A 11 4.62 -9.39 -5.16
CA HIS A 11 4.33 -7.96 -5.09
C HIS A 11 4.06 -7.36 -6.48
N PRO A 12 3.19 -6.33 -6.58
CA PRO A 12 3.01 -5.59 -7.81
C PRO A 12 4.29 -4.82 -8.19
N GLY A 13 4.52 -4.63 -9.49
CA GLY A 13 5.74 -3.98 -9.99
C GLY A 13 5.98 -2.59 -9.39
N TRP A 14 4.91 -1.80 -9.22
CA TRP A 14 5.02 -0.48 -8.60
C TRP A 14 5.58 -0.53 -7.18
N TYR A 15 5.26 -1.56 -6.39
CA TYR A 15 5.77 -1.67 -5.02
C TYR A 15 7.28 -1.90 -5.02
N ARG A 16 7.78 -2.74 -5.94
CA ARG A 16 9.22 -2.95 -6.14
C ARG A 16 9.92 -1.66 -6.56
N ASN A 17 9.28 -0.86 -7.43
CA ASN A 17 9.82 0.44 -7.81
C ASN A 17 9.95 1.37 -6.60
N LEU A 18 8.94 1.43 -5.70
CA LEU A 18 9.01 2.25 -4.49
C LEU A 18 10.08 1.81 -3.49
N MET A 19 10.36 0.50 -3.43
CA MET A 19 11.45 -0.01 -2.60
C MET A 19 12.82 0.40 -3.13
N ALA A 20 12.94 0.63 -4.44
CA ALA A 20 14.18 1.10 -5.07
C ALA A 20 14.31 2.64 -5.04
N ASP A 21 13.21 3.35 -5.28
CA ASP A 21 13.12 4.81 -5.25
C ASP A 21 11.79 5.26 -4.60
N PRO A 22 11.83 5.84 -3.39
CA PRO A 22 10.63 6.20 -2.66
C PRO A 22 10.00 7.52 -3.13
N GLU A 23 10.60 8.26 -4.05
CA GLU A 23 10.06 9.55 -4.51
C GLU A 23 8.90 9.35 -5.49
N VAL A 24 7.75 9.96 -5.18
CA VAL A 24 6.54 9.84 -6.00
C VAL A 24 5.86 11.18 -6.23
N LYS A 25 5.11 11.27 -7.32
CA LYS A 25 4.11 12.32 -7.54
C LYS A 25 2.73 11.73 -7.34
N VAL A 26 1.94 12.36 -6.49
CA VAL A 26 0.59 11.92 -6.13
C VAL A 26 -0.41 12.91 -6.70
N GLN A 27 -1.51 12.40 -7.25
CA GLN A 27 -2.66 13.20 -7.64
C GLN A 27 -3.91 12.73 -6.88
N VAL A 28 -4.54 13.65 -6.15
CA VAL A 28 -5.83 13.44 -5.49
C VAL A 28 -6.82 14.46 -6.03
N LYS A 29 -7.74 14.00 -6.90
CA LYS A 29 -8.63 14.91 -7.66
C LYS A 29 -7.81 15.97 -8.42
N ALA A 30 -7.93 17.24 -8.04
CA ALA A 30 -7.20 18.36 -8.63
C ALA A 30 -5.86 18.65 -7.94
N ASP A 31 -5.63 18.16 -6.72
CA ASP A 31 -4.37 18.38 -6.00
C ASP A 31 -3.28 17.46 -6.54
N ARG A 32 -2.10 18.03 -6.80
CA ARG A 32 -0.90 17.33 -7.29
C ARG A 32 0.27 17.73 -6.42
N PHE A 33 0.95 16.76 -5.84
CA PHE A 33 2.06 17.00 -4.92
C PHE A 33 3.14 15.94 -4.99
N ALA A 34 4.37 16.30 -4.59
CA ALA A 34 5.43 15.35 -4.34
C ALA A 34 5.20 14.68 -2.98
N ALA A 35 5.50 13.40 -2.89
CA ALA A 35 5.47 12.66 -1.64
C ALA A 35 6.62 11.66 -1.59
N ARG A 36 6.95 11.25 -0.37
CA ARG A 36 7.86 10.14 -0.11
C ARG A 36 7.05 8.93 0.33
N ALA A 37 7.30 7.80 -0.33
CA ALA A 37 6.66 6.54 -0.01
C ALA A 37 7.51 5.73 0.97
N ARG A 38 6.85 5.05 1.91
CA ARG A 38 7.48 4.03 2.75
C ARG A 38 6.52 2.89 3.05
N THR A 39 7.05 1.69 3.25
CA THR A 39 6.24 0.59 3.77
C THR A 39 5.93 0.86 5.24
N ALA A 40 4.66 0.68 5.63
CA ALA A 40 4.23 0.70 7.02
C ALA A 40 4.93 -0.44 7.77
N ASN A 41 5.36 -0.19 9.00
CA ASN A 41 5.79 -1.29 9.88
C ASN A 41 4.57 -2.09 10.39
N ASP A 42 4.84 -3.15 11.14
CA ASP A 42 3.81 -4.08 11.61
C ASP A 42 2.77 -3.38 12.50
N GLU A 43 3.20 -2.47 13.39
CA GLU A 43 2.29 -1.73 14.27
C GLU A 43 1.40 -0.74 13.50
N GLU A 44 1.99 0.01 12.57
CA GLU A 44 1.26 0.93 11.69
C GLU A 44 0.27 0.17 10.81
N ARG A 45 0.70 -0.97 10.24
CA ARG A 45 -0.15 -1.82 9.42
C ARG A 45 -1.32 -2.37 10.24
N ALA A 46 -1.09 -2.82 11.48
CA ALA A 46 -2.15 -3.31 12.35
C ALA A 46 -3.24 -2.26 12.60
N VAL A 47 -2.89 -0.97 12.64
CA VAL A 47 -3.84 0.15 12.80
C VAL A 47 -4.50 0.54 11.48
N LEU A 48 -3.75 0.52 10.37
CA LEU A 48 -4.21 0.99 9.06
C LEU A 48 -5.07 -0.06 8.33
N TRP A 49 -4.72 -1.33 8.43
CA TRP A 49 -5.36 -2.43 7.70
C TRP A 49 -6.88 -2.49 7.95
N PRO A 50 -7.38 -2.46 9.20
CA PRO A 50 -8.82 -2.47 9.46
C PRO A 50 -9.56 -1.29 8.81
N ARG A 51 -8.91 -0.11 8.72
CA ARG A 51 -9.49 1.07 8.05
C ARG A 51 -9.60 0.86 6.55
N MET A 52 -8.60 0.21 5.94
CA MET A 52 -8.60 -0.12 4.52
C MET A 52 -9.66 -1.17 4.18
N VAL A 53 -9.79 -2.22 5.00
CA VAL A 53 -10.83 -3.24 4.87
C VAL A 53 -12.23 -2.64 5.03
N LYS A 54 -12.42 -1.67 5.94
CA LYS A 54 -13.69 -0.96 6.09
C LYS A 54 -14.13 -0.23 4.80
N VAL A 55 -13.17 0.31 4.05
CA VAL A 55 -13.44 0.98 2.76
C VAL A 55 -13.59 -0.02 1.62
N TRP A 56 -12.81 -1.10 1.64
CA TRP A 56 -12.81 -2.14 0.61
C TRP A 56 -12.62 -3.53 1.24
N PRO A 57 -13.73 -4.24 1.55
CA PRO A 57 -13.69 -5.50 2.30
C PRO A 57 -12.87 -6.62 1.65
N ASP A 58 -12.73 -6.63 0.33
CA ASP A 58 -11.96 -7.68 -0.37
C ASP A 58 -10.47 -7.68 -0.05
N TYR A 59 -9.92 -6.65 0.60
CA TYR A 59 -8.53 -6.70 1.04
C TYR A 59 -8.24 -7.89 1.97
N ASP A 60 -9.17 -8.23 2.86
CA ASP A 60 -9.05 -9.42 3.72
C ASP A 60 -9.09 -10.71 2.89
N ASN A 61 -9.95 -10.76 1.86
CA ASN A 61 -9.99 -11.89 0.93
C ASN A 61 -8.67 -12.04 0.18
N TYR A 62 -8.03 -10.93 -0.21
CA TYR A 62 -6.71 -10.97 -0.86
C TYR A 62 -5.61 -11.42 0.09
N GLN A 63 -5.62 -10.98 1.35
CA GLN A 63 -4.64 -11.40 2.34
C GLN A 63 -4.73 -12.90 2.64
N ARG A 64 -5.94 -13.47 2.61
CA ARG A 64 -6.15 -14.92 2.80
C ARG A 64 -5.69 -15.78 1.61
N LYS A 65 -5.52 -15.19 0.42
CA LYS A 65 -5.10 -15.90 -0.80
C LYS A 65 -3.58 -16.06 -0.91
N THR A 66 -2.80 -15.49 0.00
CA THR A 66 -1.34 -15.50 -0.09
C THR A 66 -0.70 -15.53 1.29
N ASP A 67 0.46 -16.19 1.38
CA ASP A 67 1.25 -16.27 2.62
C ASP A 67 2.04 -15.01 2.91
N ARG A 68 2.28 -14.16 1.90
CA ARG A 68 2.96 -12.88 2.13
C ARG A 68 2.05 -11.92 2.87
N GLU A 69 2.61 -11.14 3.77
CA GLU A 69 1.90 -9.99 4.27
C GLU A 69 1.71 -8.97 3.14
N ILE A 70 0.47 -8.55 2.88
CA ILE A 70 0.18 -7.52 1.87
C ILE A 70 0.71 -6.17 2.39
N PRO A 71 1.69 -5.55 1.71
CA PRO A 71 2.27 -4.31 2.19
C PRO A 71 1.27 -3.15 2.14
N VAL A 72 1.25 -2.39 3.23
CA VAL A 72 0.62 -1.07 3.28
C VAL A 72 1.71 -0.04 3.06
N VAL A 73 1.52 0.83 2.07
CA VAL A 73 2.46 1.92 1.77
C VAL A 73 1.87 3.24 2.25
N ILE A 74 2.62 3.95 3.07
CA ILE A 74 2.31 5.29 3.57
C ILE A 74 2.94 6.30 2.63
N LEU A 75 2.20 7.37 2.33
CA LEU A 75 2.65 8.48 1.50
C LEU A 75 2.68 9.74 2.37
N GLU A 76 3.87 10.32 2.50
CA GLU A 76 4.10 11.55 3.27
C GLU A 76 4.40 12.67 2.28
N ARG A 77 3.56 13.72 2.28
CA ARG A 77 3.75 14.88 1.38
C ARG A 77 5.06 15.58 1.70
N VAL A 78 5.79 15.96 0.65
CA VAL A 78 7.03 16.74 0.68
C VAL A 78 6.73 18.19 0.34
#